data_AF-A0A8C6Z4B1-F1
#
_entry.id   AF-A0A8C6Z4B1-F1
#
_cell.length_a   1.000
_cell.length_b   1.000
_cell.length_c   1.000
_cell.angle_alpha   90.00
_cell.angle_beta   90.00
_cell.angle_gamma   90.00
#
_symmetry.space_group_name_H-M   'P 1'
#
loop_
_entity.id
_entity.type
_entity.pdbx_description
1 polymer ?
#
loop_
_entity_poly.entity_id
_entity_poly.type
_entity_poly.pdbx_seq_one_letter_code
_entity_poly.pdbx_strand_id
1 'polypeptide(L)'
;MEHKLSLRKLLEDSEYQEQLNYDFNIKGELRHVDTNESFVFNYYKNAHERNHKRYQALGHVLSQYVYELLEGECLLQKVYIPTDATGDEPRSFFFMSENALTSTSSLTVLLQDRGVFHAGQWGQKTVINEGLDHGTQIPFIKMGLALRASAEGGSQLPGPEVSGVIPAAVAPQRARRLGR
;
A
#
# COMPACT_ATOMS: atom_id res chain seq x y z
N MET A 1 -11.15 14.88 11.08
CA MET A 1 -11.55 13.80 10.15
C MET A 1 -11.36 12.50 10.90
N GLU A 2 -12.44 11.82 11.24
CA GLU A 2 -12.37 10.48 11.85
C GLU A 2 -11.95 9.48 10.78
N HIS A 3 -10.80 8.84 10.99
CA HIS A 3 -10.41 7.67 10.20
C HIS A 3 -11.41 6.54 10.47
N LYS A 4 -12.29 6.24 9.51
CA LYS A 4 -13.19 5.08 9.60
C LYS A 4 -12.44 3.76 9.39
N LEU A 5 -11.32 3.83 8.68
CA LEU A 5 -10.38 2.74 8.45
C LEU A 5 -9.46 2.60 9.67
N SER A 6 -9.33 1.38 10.18
CA SER A 6 -8.48 1.09 11.33
C SER A 6 -7.80 -0.24 11.07
N LEU A 7 -6.47 -0.27 11.21
CA LEU A 7 -5.69 -1.47 10.90
C LEU A 7 -6.12 -2.66 11.79
N ARG A 8 -6.55 -2.38 13.02
CA ARG A 8 -7.05 -3.39 13.96
C ARG A 8 -8.29 -4.14 13.43
N LYS A 9 -9.16 -3.47 12.67
CA LYS A 9 -10.36 -4.11 12.10
C LYS A 9 -9.98 -5.19 11.10
N LEU A 10 -8.90 -4.98 10.34
CA LEU A 10 -8.36 -5.96 9.39
C LEU A 10 -7.66 -7.13 10.07
N LEU A 11 -7.36 -7.00 11.37
CA LEU A 11 -6.76 -8.05 12.19
C LEU A 11 -7.79 -8.90 12.92
N GLU A 12 -9.07 -8.50 12.94
CA GLU A 12 -10.14 -9.17 13.67
C GLU A 12 -10.33 -10.63 13.22
N ASP A 13 -10.07 -10.94 11.95
CA ASP A 13 -10.17 -12.30 11.39
C ASP A 13 -8.83 -13.06 11.39
N SER A 14 -7.77 -12.50 11.99
CA SER A 14 -6.43 -13.11 11.96
C SER A 14 -6.14 -13.97 13.21
N GLU A 15 -5.42 -15.09 13.03
CA GLU A 15 -4.93 -15.93 14.13
C GLU A 15 -3.98 -15.20 15.10
N TYR A 16 -3.58 -13.96 14.79
CA TYR A 16 -2.69 -13.11 15.58
C TYR A 16 -3.40 -11.89 16.17
N GLN A 17 -4.73 -11.81 16.14
CA GLN A 17 -5.53 -10.67 16.62
C GLN A 17 -5.09 -10.19 18.02
N GLU A 18 -4.99 -11.11 18.99
CA GLU A 18 -4.56 -10.78 20.36
C GLU A 18 -3.10 -10.31 20.46
N GLN A 19 -2.27 -10.64 19.47
CA GLN A 19 -0.80 -10.40 19.49
C GLN A 19 -0.38 -9.20 18.64
N LEU A 20 -1.30 -8.64 17.86
CA LEU A 20 -1.07 -7.55 16.91
C LEU A 20 -2.02 -6.37 17.18
N ASN A 21 -2.22 -5.99 18.44
CA ASN A 21 -3.02 -4.79 18.78
C ASN A 21 -2.30 -3.46 18.43
N TYR A 22 -2.05 -3.23 17.14
CA TYR A 22 -1.38 -2.05 16.61
C TYR A 22 -2.31 -1.28 15.68
N ASP A 23 -2.18 0.03 15.66
CA ASP A 23 -2.85 0.90 14.69
C ASP A 23 -1.96 2.08 14.32
N PHE A 24 -2.31 2.76 13.24
CA PHE A 24 -1.64 4.00 12.86
C PHE A 24 -2.21 5.18 13.65
N ASN A 25 -1.32 5.95 14.28
CA ASN A 25 -1.71 7.18 14.97
C ASN A 25 -1.96 8.33 13.95
N ILE A 26 -2.33 9.51 14.46
CA ILE A 26 -2.60 10.70 13.63
C ILE A 26 -1.39 11.19 12.82
N LYS A 27 -0.17 10.75 13.18
CA LYS A 27 1.08 11.06 12.47
C LYS A 27 1.44 9.99 11.45
N GLY A 28 0.60 8.96 11.28
CA GLY A 28 0.88 7.83 10.40
C GLY A 28 1.94 6.86 10.94
N GLU A 29 2.24 6.87 12.24
CA GLU A 29 3.18 5.93 12.86
C GLU A 29 2.45 4.71 13.40
N LEU A 30 3.00 3.50 13.19
CA LEU A 30 2.45 2.27 13.72
C LEU A 30 2.77 2.13 15.22
N ARG A 31 1.74 2.13 16.06
CA ARG A 31 1.88 2.08 17.53
C ARG A 31 0.97 1.02 18.13
N HIS A 32 1.43 0.40 19.22
CA HIS A 32 0.55 -0.46 20.01
C HIS A 32 -0.60 0.38 20.60
N VAL A 33 -1.83 -0.09 20.50
CA VAL A 33 -3.02 0.70 20.88
C VAL A 33 -3.01 1.05 22.37
N ASP A 34 -2.67 0.09 23.24
CA ASP A 34 -2.69 0.30 24.69
C ASP A 34 -1.44 1.00 25.24
N THR A 35 -0.24 0.57 24.82
CA THR A 35 1.04 1.07 25.38
C THR A 35 1.67 2.20 24.59
N ASN A 36 1.18 2.47 23.37
CA ASN A 36 1.76 3.41 22.42
C ASN A 36 3.24 3.11 22.04
N GLU A 37 3.70 1.89 22.27
CA GLU A 37 5.07 1.47 21.94
C GLU A 37 5.23 1.11 20.46
N SER A 38 6.46 1.21 19.94
CA SER A 38 6.83 0.74 18.61
C SER A 38 6.78 -0.79 18.52
N PHE A 39 6.60 -1.31 17.31
CA PHE A 39 6.66 -2.75 17.07
C PHE A 39 8.04 -3.33 17.37
N VAL A 40 8.08 -4.38 18.19
CA VAL A 40 9.30 -5.14 18.50
C VAL A 40 9.26 -6.48 17.76
N PHE A 41 10.27 -6.73 16.91
CA PHE A 41 10.38 -8.01 16.18
C PHE A 41 10.71 -9.19 17.12
N ASN A 42 11.70 -9.03 17.99
CA ASN A 42 12.13 -10.08 18.93
C ASN A 42 11.27 -10.08 20.21
N TYR A 43 9.96 -10.20 20.05
CA TYR A 43 9.00 -10.13 21.16
C TYR A 43 9.11 -11.36 22.09
N TYR A 44 9.13 -12.57 21.51
CA TYR A 44 9.31 -13.81 22.25
C TYR A 44 10.79 -14.19 22.29
N LYS A 45 11.37 -14.28 23.50
CA LYS A 45 12.76 -14.73 23.68
C LYS A 45 12.94 -16.16 23.16
N ASN A 46 14.00 -16.38 22.37
CA ASN A 46 14.37 -17.68 21.80
C ASN A 46 13.31 -18.36 20.90
N ALA A 47 12.31 -17.61 20.41
CA ALA A 47 11.25 -18.16 19.56
C ALA A 47 11.24 -17.46 18.19
N HIS A 48 12.33 -17.66 17.42
CA HIS A 48 12.53 -17.02 16.12
C HIS A 48 11.41 -17.28 15.12
N GLU A 49 10.93 -18.53 15.03
CA GLU A 49 9.86 -18.88 14.09
C GLU A 49 8.55 -18.16 14.41
N ARG A 50 8.20 -18.07 15.70
CA ARG A 50 7.00 -17.37 16.17
C ARG A 50 7.09 -15.87 15.90
N ASN A 51 8.24 -15.25 16.18
CA ASN A 51 8.48 -13.84 15.86
C ASN A 51 8.39 -13.58 14.35
N HIS A 52 8.91 -14.49 13.53
CA HIS A 52 8.84 -14.39 12.08
C HIS A 52 7.41 -14.49 11.55
N LYS A 53 6.61 -15.45 12.04
CA LYS A 53 5.19 -15.60 11.69
C LYS A 53 4.38 -14.34 12.05
N ARG A 54 4.59 -13.79 13.26
CA ARG A 54 3.96 -12.52 13.69
C ARG A 54 4.31 -11.37 12.76
N TYR A 55 5.59 -11.27 12.35
CA TYR A 55 6.03 -10.26 11.40
C TYR A 55 5.41 -10.44 10.02
N GLN A 56 5.30 -11.66 9.50
CA GLN A 56 4.64 -11.94 8.22
C GLN A 56 3.15 -11.58 8.26
N ALA A 57 2.45 -11.96 9.32
CA ALA A 57 1.04 -11.65 9.51
C ALA A 57 0.78 -10.14 9.53
N LEU A 58 1.60 -9.39 10.27
CA LEU A 58 1.54 -7.93 10.26
C LEU A 58 1.79 -7.36 8.85
N GLY A 59 2.74 -7.92 8.09
CA GLY A 59 3.02 -7.50 6.72
C GLY A 59 1.83 -7.66 5.77
N HIS A 60 1.11 -8.78 5.87
CA HIS A 60 -0.09 -9.01 5.06
C HIS A 60 -1.19 -7.98 5.38
N VAL A 61 -1.44 -7.73 6.67
CA VAL A 61 -2.43 -6.76 7.12
C VAL A 61 -2.05 -5.35 6.70
N LEU A 62 -0.78 -4.96 6.87
CA LEU A 62 -0.27 -3.66 6.40
C LEU A 62 -0.50 -3.49 4.91
N SER A 63 -0.29 -4.56 4.12
CA SER A 63 -0.50 -4.50 2.68
C SER A 63 -1.95 -4.28 2.31
N GLN A 64 -2.88 -4.95 2.99
CA GLN A 64 -4.31 -4.71 2.80
C GLN A 64 -4.71 -3.29 3.23
N TYR A 65 -4.21 -2.82 4.37
CA TYR A 65 -4.46 -1.47 4.86
C TYR A 65 -3.97 -0.41 3.86
N VAL A 66 -2.76 -0.56 3.30
CA VAL A 66 -2.26 0.36 2.27
C VAL A 66 -3.14 0.33 1.02
N TYR A 67 -3.64 -0.83 0.59
CA TYR A 67 -4.57 -0.89 -0.56
C TYR A 67 -5.85 -0.11 -0.30
N GLU A 68 -6.43 -0.24 0.89
CA GLU A 68 -7.61 0.52 1.27
C GLU A 68 -7.33 2.04 1.35
N LEU A 69 -6.13 2.45 1.74
CA LEU A 69 -5.73 3.86 1.66
C LEU A 69 -5.57 4.34 0.20
N LEU A 70 -5.01 3.51 -0.68
CA LEU A 70 -4.88 3.86 -2.10
C LEU A 70 -6.26 4.04 -2.76
N GLU A 71 -7.24 3.20 -2.43
CA GLU A 71 -8.59 3.30 -2.96
C GLU A 71 -9.39 4.42 -2.28
N GLY A 72 -9.36 4.49 -0.95
CA GLY A 72 -10.20 5.40 -0.17
C GLY A 72 -9.65 6.83 -0.06
N GLU A 73 -8.35 7.00 0.15
CA GLU A 73 -7.75 8.32 0.35
C GLU A 73 -7.10 8.89 -0.91
N CYS A 74 -6.53 8.03 -1.76
CA CYS A 74 -5.92 8.45 -3.02
C CYS A 74 -6.86 8.32 -4.22
N LEU A 75 -8.08 7.81 -4.02
CA LEU A 75 -9.11 7.63 -5.06
C LEU A 75 -8.57 6.87 -6.29
N LEU A 76 -7.68 5.91 -6.05
CA LEU A 76 -7.14 5.06 -7.10
C LEU A 76 -8.03 3.85 -7.31
N GLN A 77 -8.13 3.40 -8.56
CA GLN A 77 -8.81 2.16 -8.92
C GLN A 77 -7.80 1.03 -9.03
N LYS A 78 -8.14 -0.12 -8.43
CA LYS A 78 -7.40 -1.37 -8.60
C LYS A 78 -7.80 -2.06 -9.90
N VAL A 79 -6.84 -2.27 -10.79
CA VAL A 79 -7.05 -2.88 -12.10
C VAL A 79 -6.30 -4.19 -12.19
N TYR A 80 -6.99 -5.26 -12.57
CA TYR A 80 -6.39 -6.59 -12.74
C TYR A 80 -5.86 -6.79 -14.16
N ILE A 81 -4.73 -7.49 -14.27
CA ILE A 81 -4.10 -7.87 -15.53
C ILE A 81 -3.76 -9.37 -15.53
N PRO A 82 -3.86 -10.08 -16.67
CA PRO A 82 -4.41 -9.58 -17.93
C PRO A 82 -5.94 -9.44 -17.85
N THR A 83 -6.51 -8.52 -18.62
CA THR A 83 -7.95 -8.17 -18.55
C THR A 83 -8.87 -9.23 -19.15
N ASP A 84 -8.33 -10.09 -19.99
CA ASP A 84 -8.98 -11.20 -20.69
C ASP A 84 -8.77 -12.55 -20.01
N ALA A 85 -8.25 -12.57 -18.78
CA ALA A 85 -7.94 -13.80 -18.06
C ALA A 85 -9.17 -14.71 -17.91
N THR A 86 -9.08 -15.97 -18.35
CA THR A 86 -10.16 -16.95 -18.25
C THR A 86 -9.95 -17.94 -17.11
N GLY A 87 -11.04 -18.38 -16.45
CA GLY A 87 -10.98 -19.38 -15.38
C GLY A 87 -9.98 -19.05 -14.27
N ASP A 88 -9.07 -19.99 -14.00
CA ASP A 88 -8.05 -19.91 -12.94
C ASP A 88 -6.70 -19.33 -13.43
N GLU A 89 -6.70 -18.61 -14.55
CA GLU A 89 -5.48 -17.97 -15.05
C GLU A 89 -4.88 -16.99 -14.03
N PRO A 90 -3.54 -16.94 -13.89
CA PRO A 90 -2.89 -16.07 -12.92
C PRO A 90 -3.13 -14.60 -13.27
N ARG A 91 -3.67 -13.86 -12.31
CA ARG A 91 -3.87 -12.41 -12.41
C ARG A 91 -2.93 -11.66 -11.48
N SER A 92 -2.43 -10.54 -11.97
CA SER A 92 -1.79 -9.49 -11.18
C SER A 92 -2.70 -8.26 -11.15
N PHE A 93 -2.27 -7.18 -10.52
CA PHE A 93 -3.01 -5.93 -10.51
C PHE A 93 -2.08 -4.73 -10.38
N PHE A 94 -2.61 -3.54 -10.63
CA PHE A 94 -1.97 -2.26 -10.32
C PHE A 94 -3.03 -1.25 -9.87
N PHE A 95 -2.61 -0.10 -9.37
CA PHE A 95 -3.51 0.99 -9.01
C PHE A 95 -3.31 2.15 -9.98
N MET A 96 -4.39 2.78 -10.41
CA MET A 96 -4.30 3.95 -11.28
C MET A 96 -5.32 5.00 -10.87
N SER A 97 -5.06 6.27 -11.21
CA SER A 97 -6.07 7.31 -11.06
C SER A 97 -7.19 7.14 -12.08
N GLU A 98 -8.33 7.77 -11.83
CA GLU A 98 -9.40 7.84 -12.83
C GLU A 98 -8.89 8.53 -14.10
N ASN A 99 -9.27 8.00 -15.26
CA ASN A 99 -8.88 8.49 -16.59
C ASN A 99 -7.37 8.43 -16.90
N ALA A 100 -6.59 7.68 -16.12
CA ALA A 100 -5.13 7.61 -16.33
C ALA A 100 -4.72 7.02 -17.69
N LEU A 101 -5.60 6.25 -18.35
CA LEU A 101 -5.37 5.66 -19.67
C LEU A 101 -6.02 6.43 -20.83
N THR A 102 -6.88 7.40 -20.53
CA THR A 102 -7.66 8.17 -21.52
C THR A 102 -7.25 9.64 -21.57
N SER A 103 -6.66 10.15 -20.49
CA SER A 103 -6.16 11.52 -20.43
C SER A 103 -4.98 11.72 -21.39
N THR A 104 -4.97 12.87 -22.06
CA THR A 104 -3.87 13.31 -22.94
C THR A 104 -2.77 14.06 -22.18
N SER A 105 -2.97 14.29 -20.88
CA SER A 105 -1.99 14.96 -20.02
C SER A 105 -0.83 14.05 -19.63
N SER A 106 0.15 14.60 -18.94
CA SER A 106 1.30 13.85 -18.40
C SER A 106 0.90 12.69 -17.47
N LEU A 107 1.67 11.60 -17.57
CA LEU A 107 1.49 10.35 -16.81
C LEU A 107 2.77 10.02 -16.03
N THR A 108 2.63 9.83 -14.72
CA THR A 108 3.68 9.39 -13.79
C THR A 108 3.44 7.94 -13.42
N VAL A 109 4.46 7.10 -13.56
CA VAL A 109 4.39 5.68 -13.18
C VAL A 109 5.35 5.43 -12.02
N LEU A 110 4.83 4.95 -10.88
CA LEU A 110 5.64 4.53 -9.75
C LEU A 110 5.82 3.01 -9.82
N LEU A 111 7.04 2.56 -10.06
CA LEU A 111 7.40 1.13 -10.09
C LEU A 111 8.16 0.78 -8.84
N GLN A 112 7.70 -0.27 -8.13
CA GLN A 112 8.49 -0.85 -7.05
C GLN A 112 9.55 -1.77 -7.64
N ASP A 113 10.81 -1.60 -7.23
CA ASP A 113 11.89 -2.52 -7.57
C ASP A 113 12.00 -3.66 -6.54
N ARG A 114 12.94 -4.58 -6.78
CA ARG A 114 13.27 -5.81 -6.04
C ARG A 114 12.61 -5.98 -4.65
N GLY A 115 11.90 -7.08 -4.44
CA GLY A 115 11.41 -7.48 -3.11
C GLY A 115 10.15 -8.34 -3.18
N VAL A 116 9.46 -8.47 -2.04
CA VAL A 116 8.07 -8.93 -2.04
C VAL A 116 7.22 -7.74 -2.48
N PHE A 117 6.51 -7.91 -3.60
CA PHE A 117 5.80 -6.83 -4.27
C PHE A 117 4.50 -6.51 -3.55
N HIS A 118 4.40 -5.29 -3.04
CA HIS A 118 3.19 -4.77 -2.42
C HIS A 118 2.94 -3.35 -2.90
N ALA A 119 1.87 -3.16 -3.68
CA ALA A 119 1.58 -1.86 -4.29
C ALA A 119 1.49 -0.74 -3.26
N GLY A 120 2.05 0.42 -3.62
CA GLY A 120 2.04 1.60 -2.77
C GLY A 120 2.98 1.54 -1.57
N GLN A 121 3.82 0.51 -1.40
CA GLN A 121 4.80 0.44 -0.31
C GLN A 121 6.24 0.50 -0.84
N TRP A 122 7.14 1.15 -0.07
CA TRP A 122 8.58 1.06 -0.29
C TRP A 122 9.16 -0.18 0.40
N GLY A 123 8.62 -0.55 1.56
CA GLY A 123 8.97 -1.78 2.23
C GLY A 123 8.31 -1.93 3.60
N GLN A 124 7.92 -3.15 3.94
CA GLN A 124 7.25 -3.46 5.20
C GLN A 124 8.04 -2.97 6.43
N LYS A 125 9.37 -3.15 6.45
CA LYS A 125 10.23 -2.72 7.56
C LYS A 125 10.18 -1.19 7.75
N THR A 126 10.14 -0.44 6.66
CA THR A 126 10.08 1.02 6.69
C THR A 126 8.69 1.47 7.16
N VAL A 127 7.61 0.88 6.66
CA VAL A 127 6.24 1.16 7.16
C VAL A 127 6.13 0.93 8.67
N ILE A 128 6.70 -0.18 9.17
CA ILE A 128 6.65 -0.53 10.59
C ILE A 128 7.43 0.45 11.48
N ASN A 129 8.62 0.88 11.05
CA ASN A 129 9.53 1.66 11.90
C ASN A 129 9.41 3.17 11.70
N GLU A 130 9.08 3.61 10.49
CA GLU A 130 9.11 5.01 10.05
C GLU A 130 7.72 5.52 9.63
N GLY A 131 6.69 4.66 9.64
CA GLY A 131 5.30 5.03 9.38
C GLY A 131 4.93 5.10 7.91
N LEU A 132 3.71 5.55 7.63
CA LEU A 132 3.15 5.62 6.28
C LEU A 132 3.87 6.62 5.39
N ASP A 133 4.25 7.78 5.94
CA ASP A 133 4.86 8.87 5.16
C ASP A 133 6.22 8.47 4.56
N HIS A 134 7.00 7.65 5.27
CA HIS A 134 8.30 7.20 4.80
C HIS A 134 8.28 5.78 4.24
N GLY A 135 7.34 4.96 4.68
CA GLY A 135 7.22 3.56 4.25
C GLY A 135 6.39 3.34 2.99
N THR A 136 5.64 4.34 2.52
CA THR A 136 4.69 4.20 1.41
C THR A 136 4.89 5.23 0.31
N GLN A 137 4.32 4.92 -0.86
CA GLN A 137 4.25 5.81 -2.02
C GLN A 137 3.14 6.86 -1.89
N ILE A 138 2.28 6.76 -0.86
CA ILE A 138 1.08 7.59 -0.68
C ILE A 138 1.39 9.10 -0.70
N PRO A 139 2.43 9.61 -0.03
CA PRO A 139 2.72 11.05 -0.07
C PRO A 139 3.01 11.56 -1.49
N PHE A 140 3.73 10.78 -2.29
CA PHE A 140 4.05 11.13 -3.68
C PHE A 140 2.82 11.06 -4.58
N ILE A 141 1.95 10.07 -4.36
CA ILE A 141 0.67 9.94 -5.07
C ILE A 141 -0.21 11.15 -4.75
N LYS A 142 -0.40 11.48 -3.47
CA LYS A 142 -1.18 12.64 -3.03
C LYS A 142 -0.64 13.94 -3.63
N MET A 143 0.69 14.10 -3.67
CA MET A 143 1.33 15.26 -4.29
C MET A 143 1.00 15.38 -5.79
N GLY A 144 1.13 14.29 -6.56
CA GLY A 144 0.83 14.32 -7.99
C GLY A 144 -0.65 14.56 -8.28
N LEU A 145 -1.56 13.99 -7.49
CA LEU A 145 -2.99 14.26 -7.59
C LEU A 145 -3.32 15.74 -7.27
N ALA A 146 -2.68 16.34 -6.27
CA ALA A 146 -2.87 17.75 -5.93
C ALA A 146 -2.35 18.70 -7.02
N LEU A 147 -1.21 18.36 -7.65
CA LEU A 147 -0.67 19.11 -8.79
C LEU A 147 -1.65 19.07 -9.98
N ARG A 148 -2.23 17.90 -10.27
CA ARG A 148 -3.27 17.76 -11.30
C ARG A 148 -4.49 18.64 -11.00
N ALA A 149 -5.04 18.58 -9.79
CA ALA A 149 -6.21 19.37 -9.42
C ALA A 149 -5.96 20.89 -9.57
N SER A 150 -4.73 21.34 -9.27
CA SER A 150 -4.32 22.73 -9.43
C SER A 150 -4.23 23.16 -10.90
N ALA A 151 -3.83 22.25 -11.79
CA ALA A 151 -3.78 22.51 -13.24
C ALA A 151 -5.17 22.56 -13.88
N GLU A 152 -6.11 21.73 -13.43
CA GLU A 152 -7.49 21.68 -13.93
C GLU A 152 -8.34 22.88 -13.43
N GLY A 153 -8.04 23.44 -12.26
CA GLY A 153 -8.70 24.64 -11.72
C GLY A 153 -8.19 25.99 -12.26
N GLY A 154 -7.16 25.98 -13.11
CA GLY A 154 -6.50 27.16 -13.64
C GLY A 154 -6.87 27.50 -15.08
N SER A 155 -8.14 27.80 -15.36
CA SER A 155 -8.52 28.40 -16.64
C SER A 155 -8.11 29.88 -16.69
N GLN A 156 -6.85 30.17 -17.01
CA GLN A 156 -6.43 31.18 -18.00
C GLN A 156 -4.88 31.20 -18.13
N LEU A 157 -4.41 30.90 -19.36
CA LEU A 157 -3.07 31.09 -19.96
C LEU A 157 -2.03 29.95 -19.88
N PRO A 158 -1.26 29.74 -20.97
CA PRO A 158 -0.55 28.48 -21.22
C PRO A 158 0.88 28.51 -20.66
N GLY A 159 1.23 27.44 -19.94
CA GLY A 159 2.57 27.11 -19.46
C GLY A 159 2.60 25.62 -19.08
N PRO A 160 3.75 24.94 -19.15
CA PRO A 160 3.81 23.52 -19.52
C PRO A 160 3.20 22.58 -18.48
N GLU A 161 2.60 21.54 -19.03
CA GLU A 161 1.73 20.52 -18.44
C GLU A 161 2.40 19.67 -17.34
N VAL A 162 1.62 19.32 -16.30
CA VAL A 162 2.00 18.44 -15.17
C VAL A 162 0.70 17.82 -14.61
N SER A 163 0.56 16.62 -14.02
CA SER A 163 1.10 15.25 -14.16
C SER A 163 0.17 14.33 -13.35
N GLY A 164 -0.46 13.34 -13.97
CA GLY A 164 -1.27 12.31 -13.32
C GLY A 164 -0.40 11.18 -12.77
N VAL A 165 -0.84 10.45 -11.74
CA VAL A 165 -0.07 9.37 -11.10
C VAL A 165 -0.75 8.00 -11.26
N ILE A 166 0.03 6.99 -11.64
CA ILE A 166 -0.28 5.55 -11.63
C ILE A 166 0.78 4.85 -10.77
N PRO A 167 0.45 4.37 -9.56
CA PRO A 167 1.30 3.42 -8.87
C PRO A 167 1.13 2.00 -9.43
N ALA A 168 2.14 1.52 -10.15
CA ALA A 168 2.20 0.19 -10.69
C ALA A 168 3.05 -0.74 -9.81
N ALA A 169 2.42 -1.73 -9.20
CA ALA A 169 3.13 -2.87 -8.62
C ALA A 169 2.61 -4.15 -9.23
N VAL A 170 3.40 -4.73 -10.14
CA VAL A 170 3.14 -6.07 -10.66
C VAL A 170 3.53 -7.07 -9.59
N ALA A 171 2.55 -7.66 -8.89
CA ALA A 171 2.79 -8.75 -7.95
C ALA A 171 3.07 -10.07 -8.71
N PRO A 172 4.23 -10.74 -8.53
CA PRO A 172 4.48 -12.05 -9.08
C PRO A 172 3.91 -13.13 -8.15
N GLN A 173 3.33 -14.17 -8.74
CA GLN A 173 2.99 -15.38 -7.99
C GLN A 173 4.24 -16.25 -7.76
N ARG A 174 4.30 -16.85 -6.56
CA ARG A 174 5.24 -17.94 -6.23
C ARG A 174 5.13 -19.03 -7.30
N ALA A 175 6.20 -19.22 -8.08
CA ALA A 175 6.37 -20.43 -8.87
C ALA A 175 6.29 -21.64 -7.92
N ARG A 176 5.28 -22.50 -8.10
CA ARG A 176 5.30 -23.84 -7.49
C ARG A 176 6.56 -24.53 -8.03
N ARG A 177 7.57 -24.72 -7.17
CA ARG A 177 8.62 -25.70 -7.46
C ARG A 177 7.93 -27.06 -7.53
N LEU A 178 7.73 -27.55 -8.75
CA LEU A 178 7.48 -28.96 -8.98
C LEU A 178 8.67 -29.73 -8.40
N GLY A 179 8.35 -30.68 -7.53
CA GLY A 179 9.30 -31.51 -6.80
C GLY A 179 10.22 -32.28 -7.74
N ARG A 180 11.40 -32.60 -7.19
CA ARG A 180 12.30 -33.61 -7.75
C ARG A 180 11.68 -34.99 -7.69
#